data_AF-A0A6V8KC29-F1
#
_entry.id   AF-A0A6V8KC29-F1
#
_cell.length_a   1.000
_cell.length_b   1.000
_cell.length_c   1.000
_cell.angle_alpha   90.00
_cell.angle_beta   90.00
_cell.angle_gamma   90.00
#
_symmetry.space_group_name_H-M   'P 1'
#
loop_
_entity.id
_entity.type
_entity.pdbx_description
1 polymer ?
#
loop_
_entity_poly.entity_id
_entity_poly.type
_entity_poly.pdbx_seq_one_letter_code
_entity_poly.pdbx_strand_id
1 'polypeptide(L)'
;MTENPFKPAAKEAVKARIALHGPAGSGKTFTALTLATNLADKVAAIDTERGRMKEHQRRFKFDHFAPERFDPRDLTKLLAQAGAAGYGAIVIDSFSHYWMGTGGALEFVDAHDTAKGGKFSAGWKEYRPIENAMLDAVLSYPGHVIVTMRVKTAYVVETVNGKAKPTKVGLKPEQREGVEYEFSIVGELDRDHVMTVTKSTCEDLQDAQITKPGVETAAVIAEWCSDGTPSPDALEYRDQALRQEMTYNDLRALHQEVKERRMLGAAIIDEHGDDTTLGAMIVRLGHERRPVAVAS
;
A
#
# COMPACT_ATOMS: atom_id res chain seq x y z
N MET A 1 -1.34 -31.31 25.06
CA MET A 1 -2.52 -31.22 24.17
C MET A 1 -2.38 -29.93 23.39
N THR A 2 -2.22 -30.00 22.08
CA THR A 2 -2.23 -28.79 21.24
C THR A 2 -3.64 -28.22 21.26
N GLU A 3 -3.82 -26.99 21.75
CA GLU A 3 -5.11 -26.29 21.70
C GLU A 3 -5.62 -26.24 20.25
N ASN A 4 -6.94 -26.33 20.10
CA ASN A 4 -7.60 -26.15 18.82
C ASN A 4 -7.33 -24.72 18.29
N PRO A 5 -6.66 -24.54 17.13
CA PRO A 5 -6.29 -23.22 16.63
C PRO A 5 -7.45 -22.47 15.93
N PHE A 6 -8.60 -23.11 15.72
CA PHE A 6 -9.73 -22.53 14.98
C PHE A 6 -10.64 -21.70 15.90
N LYS A 7 -10.91 -20.45 15.52
CA LYS A 7 -11.85 -19.52 16.20
C LYS A 7 -12.96 -19.10 15.23
N PRO A 8 -14.19 -18.78 15.70
CA PRO A 8 -15.21 -18.19 14.86
C PRO A 8 -14.70 -16.95 14.14
N ALA A 9 -15.02 -16.81 12.85
CA ALA A 9 -14.65 -15.63 12.09
C ALA A 9 -15.54 -14.44 12.51
N ALA A 10 -14.92 -13.30 12.75
CA ALA A 10 -15.58 -12.02 12.93
C ALA A 10 -14.95 -11.02 11.97
N LYS A 11 -15.76 -10.18 11.33
CA LYS A 11 -15.25 -9.09 10.49
C LYS A 11 -14.79 -7.97 11.41
N GLU A 12 -13.57 -7.53 11.20
CA GLU A 12 -13.05 -6.31 11.81
C GLU A 12 -13.15 -5.17 10.80
N ALA A 13 -13.25 -3.94 11.32
CA ALA A 13 -13.11 -2.76 10.48
C ALA A 13 -11.73 -2.75 9.82
N VAL A 14 -11.68 -2.42 8.54
CA VAL A 14 -10.47 -2.46 7.72
C VAL A 14 -10.22 -1.12 7.04
N LYS A 15 -8.99 -0.90 6.61
CA LYS A 15 -8.64 0.24 5.75
C LYS A 15 -8.59 -0.21 4.29
N ALA A 16 -9.04 0.66 3.40
CA ALA A 16 -9.06 0.37 1.97
C ALA A 16 -7.64 0.20 1.43
N ARG A 17 -7.43 -0.86 0.64
CA ARG A 17 -6.22 -1.12 -0.14
C ARG A 17 -6.64 -1.24 -1.60
N ILE A 18 -6.49 -0.17 -2.35
CA ILE A 18 -7.03 -0.06 -3.70
C ILE A 18 -5.88 0.01 -4.70
N ALA A 19 -5.90 -0.85 -5.71
CA ALA A 19 -5.02 -0.77 -6.87
C ALA A 19 -5.82 -0.39 -8.12
N LEU A 20 -5.45 0.72 -8.76
CA LEU A 20 -6.05 1.18 -10.02
C LEU A 20 -5.04 1.05 -11.15
N HIS A 21 -5.37 0.28 -12.19
CA HIS A 21 -4.52 0.16 -13.37
C HIS A 21 -5.28 0.44 -14.65
N GLY A 22 -4.57 0.77 -15.73
CA GLY A 22 -5.18 1.10 -17.01
C GLY A 22 -4.28 1.97 -17.89
N PRO A 23 -4.58 2.09 -19.19
CA PRO A 23 -3.78 2.86 -20.13
C PRO A 23 -3.64 4.34 -19.73
N ALA A 24 -2.67 5.04 -20.31
CA ALA A 24 -2.58 6.49 -20.17
C ALA A 24 -3.87 7.17 -20.65
N GLY A 25 -4.33 8.17 -19.90
CA GLY A 25 -5.60 8.87 -20.19
C GLY A 25 -6.86 8.22 -19.63
N SER A 26 -6.78 7.05 -18.97
CA SER A 26 -7.96 6.38 -18.40
C SER A 26 -8.55 7.03 -17.15
N GLY A 27 -7.90 8.05 -16.57
CA GLY A 27 -8.41 8.79 -15.41
C GLY A 27 -7.94 8.27 -14.04
N LYS A 28 -6.94 7.38 -13.98
CA LYS A 28 -6.41 6.80 -12.72
C LYS A 28 -6.16 7.84 -11.61
N THR A 29 -5.37 8.88 -11.89
CA THR A 29 -5.05 9.94 -10.92
C THR A 29 -6.30 10.63 -10.39
N PHE A 30 -7.23 10.97 -11.30
CA PHE A 30 -8.48 11.63 -10.95
C PHE A 30 -9.36 10.75 -10.06
N THR A 31 -9.52 9.48 -10.43
CA THR A 31 -10.26 8.49 -9.65
C THR A 31 -9.60 8.28 -8.28
N ALA A 32 -8.28 8.11 -8.23
CA ALA A 32 -7.55 7.90 -6.99
C ALA A 32 -7.71 9.07 -6.00
N LEU A 33 -7.57 10.32 -6.48
CA LEU A 33 -7.79 11.50 -5.64
C LEU A 33 -9.25 11.65 -5.22
N THR A 34 -10.20 11.33 -6.10
CA THR A 34 -11.63 11.33 -5.77
C THR A 34 -11.93 10.36 -4.64
N LEU A 35 -11.47 9.12 -4.74
CA LEU A 35 -11.67 8.11 -3.69
C LEU A 35 -10.97 8.54 -2.39
N ALA A 36 -9.70 8.94 -2.46
CA ALA A 36 -8.92 9.31 -1.27
C ALA A 36 -9.56 10.45 -0.46
N THR A 37 -9.99 11.52 -1.15
CA THR A 37 -10.58 12.70 -0.51
C THR A 37 -12.01 12.50 0.00
N ASN A 38 -12.66 11.40 -0.39
CA ASN A 38 -13.96 11.01 0.17
C ASN A 38 -13.83 9.88 1.22
N LEU A 39 -12.66 9.26 1.35
CA LEU A 39 -12.35 8.27 2.39
C LEU A 39 -11.68 8.90 3.62
N ALA A 40 -11.03 10.06 3.48
CA ALA A 40 -10.37 10.75 4.57
C ALA A 40 -10.30 12.27 4.37
N ASP A 41 -10.35 13.02 5.49
CA ASP A 41 -10.25 14.48 5.49
C ASP A 41 -8.84 14.99 5.16
N LYS A 42 -7.81 14.23 5.55
CA LYS A 42 -6.39 14.57 5.35
C LYS A 42 -5.74 13.54 4.44
N VAL A 43 -5.39 13.99 3.23
CA VAL A 43 -4.86 13.14 2.16
C VAL A 43 -3.43 13.55 1.81
N ALA A 44 -2.52 12.59 1.71
CA ALA A 44 -1.20 12.78 1.13
C ALA A 44 -1.14 12.13 -0.26
N ALA A 45 -0.38 12.71 -1.17
CA ALA A 45 -0.15 12.15 -2.50
C ALA A 45 1.35 12.10 -2.82
N ILE A 46 1.84 10.89 -3.11
CA ILE A 46 3.19 10.60 -3.60
C ILE A 46 3.11 10.52 -5.13
N ASP A 47 3.57 11.57 -5.80
CA ASP A 47 3.49 11.76 -7.24
C ASP A 47 4.81 11.44 -7.92
N THR A 48 4.92 10.22 -8.41
CA THR A 48 6.11 9.74 -9.14
C THR A 48 6.11 10.19 -10.60
N GLU A 49 5.05 10.84 -11.09
CA GLU A 49 4.91 11.28 -12.49
C GLU A 49 5.34 12.74 -12.72
N ARG A 50 6.23 13.26 -11.86
CA ARG A 50 6.83 14.61 -11.91
C ARG A 50 5.89 15.77 -11.56
N GLY A 51 5.00 15.58 -10.60
CA GLY A 51 4.20 16.68 -10.06
C GLY A 51 2.90 16.96 -10.82
N ARG A 52 2.46 16.05 -11.69
CA ARG A 52 1.20 16.20 -12.47
C ARG A 52 -0.03 16.29 -11.59
N MET A 53 -0.01 15.67 -10.41
CA MET A 53 -1.15 15.70 -9.49
C MET A 53 -1.52 17.13 -9.08
N LYS A 54 -0.57 18.05 -9.05
CA LYS A 54 -0.81 19.47 -8.73
C LYS A 54 -1.84 20.14 -9.65
N GLU A 55 -2.02 19.64 -10.86
CA GLU A 55 -3.05 20.14 -11.79
C GLU A 55 -4.48 19.94 -11.24
N HIS A 56 -4.66 19.00 -10.31
CA HIS A 56 -5.95 18.69 -9.70
C HIS A 56 -6.24 19.47 -8.40
N GLN A 57 -5.33 20.34 -7.93
CA GLN A 57 -5.47 21.09 -6.67
C GLN A 57 -6.74 21.97 -6.58
N ARG A 58 -7.31 22.37 -7.73
CA ARG A 58 -8.57 23.13 -7.77
C ARG A 58 -9.79 22.30 -7.38
N ARG A 59 -9.70 20.97 -7.48
CA ARG A 59 -10.82 20.04 -7.24
C ARG A 59 -10.65 19.23 -5.97
N PHE A 60 -9.40 18.93 -5.58
CA PHE A 60 -9.09 18.07 -4.44
C PHE A 60 -8.14 18.78 -3.49
N LYS A 61 -8.38 18.63 -2.19
CA LYS A 61 -7.48 19.08 -1.13
C LYS A 61 -6.59 17.91 -0.70
N PHE A 62 -5.30 18.03 -0.92
CA PHE A 62 -4.30 17.02 -0.54
C PHE A 62 -2.93 17.67 -0.42
N ASP A 63 -2.07 17.09 0.41
CA ASP A 63 -0.66 17.46 0.51
C ASP A 63 0.16 16.61 -0.48
N HIS A 64 1.18 17.22 -1.08
CA HIS A 64 1.88 16.65 -2.25
C HIS A 64 3.37 16.46 -1.97
N PHE A 65 3.89 15.31 -2.38
CA PHE A 65 5.33 15.02 -2.45
C PHE A 65 5.67 14.38 -3.79
N ALA A 66 6.73 14.85 -4.45
CA ALA A 66 7.22 14.26 -5.70
C ALA A 66 8.65 13.75 -5.52
N PRO A 67 8.87 12.42 -5.44
CA PRO A 67 10.20 11.86 -5.36
C PRO A 67 10.97 11.95 -6.70
N GLU A 68 12.28 12.11 -6.62
CA GLU A 68 13.18 12.06 -7.79
C GLU A 68 13.71 10.64 -8.08
N ARG A 69 13.69 9.77 -7.07
CA ARG A 69 14.10 8.36 -7.12
C ARG A 69 13.06 7.49 -6.46
N PHE A 70 13.00 6.22 -6.86
CA PHE A 70 11.93 5.30 -6.47
C PHE A 70 12.49 4.08 -5.73
N ASP A 71 13.40 4.34 -4.78
CA ASP A 71 13.89 3.30 -3.86
C ASP A 71 12.73 2.89 -2.93
N PRO A 72 12.37 1.60 -2.87
CA PRO A 72 11.31 1.12 -1.97
C PRO A 72 11.50 1.49 -0.51
N ARG A 73 12.74 1.65 -0.04
CA ARG A 73 13.05 2.04 1.34
C ARG A 73 12.63 3.47 1.64
N ASP A 74 12.71 4.35 0.65
CA ASP A 74 12.25 5.74 0.79
C ASP A 74 10.72 5.79 0.86
N LEU A 75 10.02 4.90 0.15
CA LEU A 75 8.56 4.79 0.29
C LEU A 75 8.16 4.36 1.69
N THR A 76 8.82 3.35 2.27
CA THR A 76 8.57 2.92 3.66
C THR A 76 8.70 4.09 4.64
N LYS A 77 9.73 4.94 4.48
CA LYS A 77 9.93 6.14 5.30
C LYS A 77 8.84 7.18 5.12
N LEU A 78 8.45 7.46 3.87
CA LEU A 78 7.37 8.39 3.56
C LEU A 78 6.04 7.93 4.17
N LEU A 79 5.74 6.63 4.13
CA LEU A 79 4.55 6.05 4.75
C LEU A 79 4.58 6.20 6.28
N ALA A 80 5.72 5.93 6.93
CA ALA A 80 5.87 6.16 8.37
C ALA A 80 5.61 7.63 8.76
N GLN A 81 6.23 8.57 8.04
CA GLN A 81 6.06 10.01 8.26
C GLN A 81 4.63 10.46 8.03
N ALA A 82 3.98 9.95 6.98
CA ALA A 82 2.60 10.30 6.68
C ALA A 82 1.62 9.74 7.72
N GLY A 83 1.88 8.52 8.22
CA GLY A 83 1.13 7.96 9.35
C GLY A 83 1.26 8.84 10.59
N ALA A 84 2.49 9.19 11.00
CA ALA A 84 2.75 10.05 12.13
C ALA A 84 2.14 11.46 11.98
N ALA A 85 2.04 11.98 10.76
CA ALA A 85 1.40 13.25 10.46
C ALA A 85 -0.14 13.17 10.39
N GLY A 86 -0.74 12.00 10.59
CA GLY A 86 -2.19 11.80 10.65
C GLY A 86 -2.90 11.84 9.29
N TYR A 87 -2.22 11.48 8.20
CA TYR A 87 -2.89 11.37 6.90
C TYR A 87 -3.80 10.12 6.87
N GLY A 88 -5.10 10.34 6.86
CA GLY A 88 -6.09 9.26 6.82
C GLY A 88 -6.14 8.52 5.49
N ALA A 89 -5.62 9.09 4.40
CA ALA A 89 -5.44 8.40 3.13
C ALA A 89 -4.15 8.81 2.41
N ILE A 90 -3.53 7.86 1.70
CA ILE A 90 -2.38 8.11 0.82
C ILE A 90 -2.68 7.63 -0.60
N VAL A 91 -2.35 8.46 -1.57
CA VAL A 91 -2.29 8.08 -2.98
C VAL A 91 -0.84 7.91 -3.42
N ILE A 92 -0.50 6.79 -4.07
CA ILE A 92 0.81 6.53 -4.68
C ILE A 92 0.62 6.43 -6.19
N ASP A 93 0.98 7.49 -6.93
CA ASP A 93 0.74 7.60 -8.37
C ASP A 93 2.05 7.84 -9.13
N SER A 94 2.67 6.83 -9.73
CA SER A 94 2.29 5.42 -9.79
C SER A 94 3.28 4.52 -9.06
N PHE A 95 2.73 3.51 -8.42
CA PHE A 95 3.46 2.44 -7.77
C PHE A 95 4.38 1.66 -8.72
N SER A 96 4.06 1.67 -10.03
CA SER A 96 4.95 1.14 -11.08
C SER A 96 6.34 1.77 -11.08
N HIS A 97 6.53 3.02 -10.67
CA HIS A 97 7.86 3.64 -10.67
C HIS A 97 8.82 2.98 -9.67
N TYR A 98 8.32 2.40 -8.57
CA TYR A 98 9.13 1.61 -7.64
C TYR A 98 9.62 0.28 -8.24
N TRP A 99 9.06 -0.13 -9.38
CA TRP A 99 9.52 -1.27 -10.17
C TRP A 99 10.50 -0.86 -11.27
N MET A 100 10.04 0.00 -12.18
CA MET A 100 10.73 0.31 -13.45
C MET A 100 11.44 1.67 -13.47
N GLY A 101 11.23 2.52 -12.47
CA GLY A 101 11.83 3.85 -12.42
C GLY A 101 13.23 3.84 -11.83
N THR A 102 13.89 4.99 -11.88
CA THR A 102 15.24 5.19 -11.34
C THR A 102 15.33 4.85 -9.86
N GLY A 103 16.26 3.97 -9.50
CA GLY A 103 16.42 3.41 -8.15
C GLY A 103 15.38 2.34 -7.76
N GLY A 104 14.46 2.00 -8.65
CA GLY A 104 13.47 0.94 -8.45
C GLY A 104 14.06 -0.47 -8.57
N ALA A 105 13.18 -1.47 -8.53
CA ALA A 105 13.52 -2.89 -8.55
C ALA A 105 14.53 -3.29 -9.63
N LEU A 106 14.25 -2.91 -10.88
CA LEU A 106 15.01 -3.39 -12.03
C LEU A 106 16.44 -2.82 -12.02
N GLU A 107 16.62 -1.53 -11.73
CA GLU A 107 17.95 -0.93 -11.62
C GLU A 107 18.72 -1.46 -10.41
N PHE A 108 18.06 -1.68 -9.27
CA PHE A 108 18.69 -2.26 -8.08
C PHE A 108 19.30 -3.63 -8.39
N VAL A 109 18.49 -4.51 -8.99
CA VAL A 109 18.89 -5.89 -9.31
C VAL A 109 20.03 -5.89 -10.33
N ASP A 110 19.91 -5.09 -11.40
CA ASP A 110 20.93 -5.02 -12.45
C ASP A 110 22.30 -4.54 -11.91
N ALA A 111 22.29 -3.52 -11.05
CA ALA A 111 23.50 -3.01 -10.41
C ALA A 111 24.17 -4.07 -9.51
N HIS A 112 23.39 -4.83 -8.74
CA HIS A 112 23.92 -5.86 -7.84
C HIS A 112 24.39 -7.11 -8.58
N ASP A 113 23.67 -7.54 -9.62
CA ASP A 113 24.10 -8.66 -10.46
C ASP A 113 25.41 -8.32 -11.18
N THR A 114 25.55 -7.10 -11.70
CA THR A 114 26.79 -6.60 -12.32
C THR A 114 27.95 -6.60 -11.32
N ALA A 115 27.75 -6.06 -10.12
CA ALA A 115 28.77 -6.03 -9.07
C ALA A 115 29.22 -7.43 -8.60
N LYS A 116 28.38 -8.45 -8.76
CA LYS A 116 28.66 -9.85 -8.40
C LYS A 116 29.14 -10.70 -9.58
N GLY A 117 29.55 -10.07 -10.69
CA GLY A 117 30.12 -10.75 -11.86
C GLY A 117 29.09 -11.40 -12.78
N GLY A 118 27.88 -10.85 -12.88
CA GLY A 118 26.85 -11.31 -13.81
C GLY A 118 26.04 -12.53 -13.33
N LYS A 119 26.02 -12.80 -12.02
CA LYS A 119 25.18 -13.85 -11.45
C LYS A 119 23.74 -13.36 -11.35
N PHE A 120 22.92 -13.63 -12.36
CA PHE A 120 21.51 -13.23 -12.55
C PHE A 120 20.50 -13.48 -11.39
N SER A 121 20.95 -13.92 -10.22
CA SER A 121 20.11 -14.23 -9.05
C SER A 121 20.55 -13.53 -7.76
N ALA A 122 21.69 -12.85 -7.75
CA ALA A 122 22.22 -12.21 -6.54
C ALA A 122 21.40 -10.96 -6.17
N GLY A 123 21.11 -10.11 -7.16
CA GLY A 123 20.33 -8.89 -6.98
C GLY A 123 18.92 -9.17 -6.49
N TRP A 124 18.24 -10.19 -7.04
CA TRP A 124 16.90 -10.58 -6.56
C TRP A 124 16.93 -11.09 -5.11
N LYS A 125 17.94 -11.87 -4.72
CA LYS A 125 18.06 -12.35 -3.34
C LYS A 125 18.17 -11.20 -2.33
N GLU A 126 18.87 -10.13 -2.72
CA GLU A 126 19.03 -8.92 -1.89
C GLU A 126 17.80 -7.99 -1.97
N TYR A 127 17.12 -7.94 -3.11
CA TYR A 127 15.96 -7.07 -3.32
C TYR A 127 14.66 -7.60 -2.71
N ARG A 128 14.42 -8.92 -2.72
CA ARG A 128 13.15 -9.50 -2.22
C ARG A 128 12.77 -9.08 -0.80
N PRO A 129 13.69 -9.06 0.19
CA PRO A 129 13.38 -8.54 1.51
C PRO A 129 12.98 -7.05 1.51
N ILE A 130 13.60 -6.24 0.65
CA ILE A 130 13.30 -4.81 0.51
C ILE A 130 11.89 -4.61 -0.08
N GLU A 131 11.57 -5.37 -1.14
CA GLU A 131 10.24 -5.36 -1.76
C GLU A 131 9.15 -5.78 -0.77
N ASN A 132 9.38 -6.85 0.00
CA ASN A 132 8.44 -7.32 1.01
C ASN A 132 8.22 -6.27 2.10
N ALA A 133 9.27 -5.62 2.59
CA ALA A 133 9.15 -4.56 3.60
C ALA A 133 8.35 -3.34 3.07
N MET A 134 8.52 -2.99 1.79
CA MET A 134 7.72 -1.94 1.16
C MET A 134 6.24 -2.36 1.05
N LEU A 135 5.97 -3.59 0.62
CA LEU A 135 4.60 -4.10 0.51
C LEU A 135 3.92 -4.18 1.88
N ASP A 136 4.62 -4.70 2.89
CA ASP A 136 4.12 -4.73 4.27
C ASP A 136 3.77 -3.32 4.75
N ALA A 137 4.64 -2.34 4.53
CA ALA A 137 4.38 -0.94 4.89
C ALA A 137 3.15 -0.34 4.17
N VAL A 138 2.98 -0.64 2.88
CA VAL A 138 1.81 -0.22 2.10
C VAL A 138 0.52 -0.86 2.64
N LEU A 139 0.55 -2.16 2.93
CA LEU A 139 -0.63 -2.92 3.35
C LEU A 139 -1.02 -2.67 4.81
N SER A 140 -0.08 -2.32 5.66
CA SER A 140 -0.31 -2.06 7.09
C SER A 140 -0.37 -0.57 7.46
N TYR A 141 -0.36 0.33 6.47
CA TYR A 141 -0.53 1.77 6.70
C TYR A 141 -1.79 2.07 7.54
N PRO A 142 -1.73 2.91 8.58
CA PRO A 142 -2.86 3.16 9.48
C PRO A 142 -4.09 3.80 8.79
N GLY A 143 -3.89 4.50 7.67
CA GLY A 143 -4.98 5.06 6.85
C GLY A 143 -5.35 4.22 5.62
N HIS A 144 -6.15 4.76 4.72
CA HIS A 144 -6.46 4.18 3.41
C HIS A 144 -5.28 4.33 2.44
N VAL A 145 -5.08 3.35 1.55
CA VAL A 145 -4.05 3.43 0.51
C VAL A 145 -4.65 3.16 -0.84
N ILE A 146 -4.40 4.07 -1.79
CA ILE A 146 -4.74 3.91 -3.19
C ILE A 146 -3.46 4.01 -4.00
N VAL A 147 -3.14 2.94 -4.72
CA VAL A 147 -2.02 2.94 -5.66
C VAL A 147 -2.55 2.99 -7.08
N THR A 148 -1.83 3.68 -7.96
CA THR A 148 -2.03 3.53 -9.39
C THR A 148 -0.89 2.72 -9.98
N MET A 149 -1.18 1.95 -11.03
CA MET A 149 -0.18 1.24 -11.80
C MET A 149 -0.32 1.58 -13.28
N ARG A 150 0.83 1.68 -13.93
CA ARG A 150 0.90 1.72 -15.39
C ARG A 150 0.64 0.33 -15.92
N VAL A 151 0.23 0.24 -17.18
CA VAL A 151 0.08 -1.05 -17.88
C VAL A 151 0.99 -1.07 -19.09
N LYS A 152 1.60 -2.24 -19.35
CA LYS A 152 2.25 -2.48 -20.64
C LYS A 152 1.21 -2.42 -21.73
N THR A 153 1.44 -1.60 -22.74
CA THR A 153 0.47 -1.41 -23.81
C THR A 153 0.90 -2.12 -25.07
N ALA A 154 -0.01 -2.86 -25.69
CA ALA A 154 0.15 -3.41 -27.03
C ALA A 154 -0.84 -2.76 -27.99
N TYR A 155 -0.51 -2.74 -29.28
CA TYR A 155 -1.46 -2.40 -30.32
C TYR A 155 -2.08 -3.69 -30.84
N VAL A 156 -3.39 -3.84 -30.70
CA VAL A 156 -4.17 -4.87 -31.37
C VAL A 156 -4.94 -4.20 -32.51
N VAL A 157 -5.10 -4.91 -33.62
CA VAL A 157 -5.92 -4.42 -34.73
C VAL A 157 -7.33 -4.95 -34.53
N GLU A 158 -8.26 -4.08 -34.17
CA GLU A 158 -9.67 -4.41 -34.04
C GLU A 158 -10.42 -3.97 -35.31
N THR A 159 -11.35 -4.80 -35.75
CA THR A 159 -12.22 -4.46 -36.87
C THR A 159 -13.47 -3.78 -36.34
N VAL A 160 -13.53 -2.45 -36.42
CA VAL A 160 -14.72 -1.67 -36.06
C VAL A 160 -15.40 -1.25 -37.34
N ASN A 161 -16.66 -1.66 -37.54
CA ASN A 161 -17.45 -1.38 -38.75
C ASN A 161 -16.76 -1.81 -40.06
N GLY A 162 -16.12 -2.99 -40.07
CA GLY A 162 -15.44 -3.53 -41.25
C GLY A 162 -14.11 -2.84 -41.59
N LYS A 163 -13.64 -1.88 -40.78
CA LYS A 163 -12.34 -1.21 -40.94
C LYS A 163 -11.39 -1.61 -39.82
N ALA A 164 -10.18 -2.01 -40.19
CA ALA A 164 -9.09 -2.28 -39.28
C ALA A 164 -8.65 -0.99 -38.59
N LYS A 165 -8.77 -0.93 -37.26
CA LYS A 165 -8.35 0.19 -36.42
C LYS A 165 -7.34 -0.32 -35.39
N PRO A 166 -6.11 0.22 -35.35
CA PRO A 166 -5.17 -0.11 -34.29
C PRO A 166 -5.67 0.47 -32.95
N THR A 167 -6.09 -0.41 -32.05
CA THR A 167 -6.50 -0.09 -30.68
C THR A 167 -5.35 -0.41 -29.72
N LYS A 168 -5.01 0.55 -28.86
CA LYS A 168 -3.98 0.37 -27.84
C LYS A 168 -4.62 -0.26 -26.60
N VAL A 169 -4.34 -1.54 -26.34
CA VAL A 169 -4.84 -2.29 -25.18
C VAL A 169 -3.78 -2.34 -24.08
N GLY A 170 -4.18 -2.12 -22.84
CA GLY A 170 -3.35 -2.42 -21.67
C GLY A 170 -3.39 -3.92 -21.42
N LEU A 171 -2.23 -4.58 -21.32
CA LEU A 171 -2.19 -6.03 -21.17
C LEU A 171 -2.04 -6.46 -19.71
N LYS A 172 -1.05 -5.89 -19.02
CA LYS A 172 -0.70 -6.23 -17.64
C LYS A 172 -0.15 -5.01 -16.91
N PRO A 173 -0.38 -4.87 -15.60
CA PRO A 173 0.31 -3.89 -14.78
C PRO A 173 1.83 -3.99 -14.95
N GLU A 174 2.50 -2.84 -15.01
CA GLU A 174 3.95 -2.74 -15.07
C GLU A 174 4.50 -2.77 -13.64
N GLN A 175 4.61 -3.98 -13.10
CA GLN A 175 5.03 -4.27 -11.73
C GLN A 175 5.37 -5.77 -11.62
N ARG A 176 5.85 -6.24 -10.46
CA ARG A 176 5.95 -7.67 -10.14
C ARG A 176 4.61 -8.36 -10.38
N GLU A 177 4.65 -9.48 -11.10
CA GLU A 177 3.46 -10.28 -11.37
C GLU A 177 2.77 -10.70 -10.07
N GLY A 178 1.46 -10.42 -10.00
CA GLY A 178 0.58 -10.79 -8.91
C GLY A 178 0.58 -9.83 -7.73
N VAL A 179 1.32 -8.71 -7.76
CA VAL A 179 1.27 -7.74 -6.65
C VAL A 179 -0.11 -7.11 -6.48
N GLU A 180 -0.86 -6.99 -7.57
CA GLU A 180 -2.22 -6.46 -7.58
C GLU A 180 -3.14 -7.30 -6.67
N TYR A 181 -2.85 -8.59 -6.53
CA TYR A 181 -3.59 -9.49 -5.64
C TYR A 181 -3.26 -9.31 -4.16
N GLU A 182 -2.34 -8.44 -3.78
CA GLU A 182 -2.15 -8.04 -2.38
C GLU A 182 -3.20 -7.01 -1.93
N PHE A 183 -3.81 -6.29 -2.86
CA PHE A 183 -4.80 -5.23 -2.58
C PHE A 183 -6.20 -5.81 -2.39
N SER A 184 -7.02 -5.18 -1.56
CA SER A 184 -8.39 -5.61 -1.26
C SER A 184 -9.35 -5.36 -2.42
N ILE A 185 -9.12 -4.28 -3.17
CA ILE A 185 -9.90 -3.89 -4.34
C ILE A 185 -8.92 -3.60 -5.49
N VAL A 186 -9.17 -4.20 -6.66
CA VAL A 186 -8.40 -3.96 -7.89
C VAL A 186 -9.37 -3.51 -8.98
N GLY A 187 -9.14 -2.33 -9.53
CA GLY A 187 -9.95 -1.73 -10.58
C GLY A 187 -9.14 -1.47 -11.85
N GLU A 188 -9.63 -1.97 -12.97
CA GLU A 188 -9.13 -1.65 -14.30
C GLU A 188 -9.92 -0.48 -14.91
N LEU A 189 -9.26 0.63 -15.20
CA LEU A 189 -9.85 1.80 -15.85
C LEU A 189 -9.53 1.82 -17.35
N ASP A 190 -10.57 1.94 -18.17
CA ASP A 190 -10.44 2.13 -19.62
C ASP A 190 -10.45 3.61 -20.05
N ARG A 191 -10.40 3.86 -21.36
CA ARG A 191 -10.38 5.23 -21.92
C ARG A 191 -11.71 5.97 -21.82
N ASP A 192 -12.80 5.25 -21.64
CA ASP A 192 -14.13 5.83 -21.42
C ASP A 192 -14.38 6.11 -19.93
N HIS A 193 -13.33 5.92 -19.10
CA HIS A 193 -13.32 6.09 -17.66
C HIS A 193 -14.25 5.10 -16.95
N VAL A 194 -14.47 3.93 -17.55
CA VAL A 194 -15.17 2.84 -16.89
C VAL A 194 -14.17 2.04 -16.08
N MET A 195 -14.46 1.87 -14.79
CA MET A 195 -13.71 0.99 -13.90
C MET A 195 -14.39 -0.37 -13.87
N THR A 196 -13.70 -1.40 -14.32
CA THR A 196 -14.07 -2.80 -14.12
C THR A 196 -13.34 -3.32 -12.90
N VAL A 197 -14.06 -3.76 -11.89
CA VAL A 197 -13.47 -4.35 -10.68
C VAL A 197 -13.07 -5.80 -10.98
N THR A 198 -11.77 -6.08 -10.98
CA THR A 198 -11.21 -7.40 -11.32
C THR A 198 -10.93 -8.25 -10.09
N LYS A 199 -10.86 -7.65 -8.90
CA LYS A 199 -10.80 -8.30 -7.60
C LYS A 199 -11.44 -7.40 -6.55
N SER A 200 -12.27 -7.97 -5.68
CA SER A 200 -12.77 -7.25 -4.50
C SER A 200 -13.10 -8.18 -3.33
N THR A 201 -12.64 -7.82 -2.14
CA THR A 201 -13.16 -8.36 -0.87
C THR A 201 -14.36 -7.58 -0.33
N CYS A 202 -14.71 -6.46 -0.96
CA CYS A 202 -15.97 -5.75 -0.77
C CYS A 202 -17.02 -6.36 -1.72
N GLU A 203 -18.01 -7.06 -1.15
CA GLU A 203 -19.02 -7.82 -1.89
C GLU A 203 -19.81 -6.91 -2.85
N ASP A 204 -20.16 -5.70 -2.43
CA ASP A 204 -20.91 -4.72 -3.24
C ASP A 204 -20.16 -4.21 -4.47
N LEU A 205 -18.84 -4.45 -4.53
CA LEU A 205 -17.99 -4.05 -5.67
C LEU A 205 -17.54 -5.23 -6.52
N GLN A 206 -17.88 -6.48 -6.16
CA GLN A 206 -17.50 -7.64 -6.97
C GLN A 206 -18.09 -7.56 -8.38
N ASP A 207 -17.22 -7.75 -9.37
CA ASP A 207 -17.56 -7.72 -10.81
C ASP A 207 -18.21 -6.40 -11.30
N ALA A 208 -18.14 -5.34 -10.49
CA ALA A 208 -18.80 -4.08 -10.80
C ALA A 208 -18.14 -3.37 -11.99
N GLN A 209 -18.97 -2.76 -12.84
CA GLN A 209 -18.55 -1.81 -13.87
C GLN A 209 -19.08 -0.43 -13.54
N ILE A 210 -18.18 0.50 -13.25
CA ILE A 210 -18.53 1.82 -12.72
C ILE A 210 -17.99 2.89 -13.67
N THR A 211 -18.89 3.60 -14.35
CA THR A 211 -18.52 4.75 -15.20
C THR A 211 -18.17 5.95 -14.33
N LYS A 212 -16.94 6.48 -14.48
CA LYS A 212 -16.40 7.62 -13.73
C LYS A 212 -16.57 7.45 -12.22
N PRO A 213 -15.86 6.49 -11.59
CA PRO A 213 -16.00 6.20 -10.17
C PRO A 213 -15.80 7.47 -9.34
N GLY A 214 -16.76 7.73 -8.45
CA GLY A 214 -16.92 9.01 -7.79
C GLY A 214 -17.21 8.88 -6.29
N VAL A 215 -17.88 9.88 -5.75
CA VAL A 215 -18.28 9.94 -4.32
C VAL A 215 -19.11 8.71 -3.92
N GLU A 216 -20.02 8.26 -4.78
CA GLU A 216 -20.85 7.06 -4.52
C GLU A 216 -19.99 5.80 -4.37
N THR A 217 -18.99 5.63 -5.23
CA THR A 217 -18.03 4.52 -5.11
C THR A 217 -17.23 4.61 -3.82
N ALA A 218 -16.79 5.81 -3.44
CA ALA A 218 -16.07 6.02 -2.18
C ALA A 218 -16.95 5.73 -0.95
N ALA A 219 -18.25 6.06 -1.00
CA ALA A 219 -19.20 5.78 0.06
C ALA A 219 -19.39 4.28 0.29
N VAL A 220 -19.55 3.48 -0.79
CA VAL A 220 -19.61 2.01 -0.70
C VAL A 220 -18.35 1.45 -0.05
N ILE A 221 -17.17 1.96 -0.44
CA ILE A 221 -15.89 1.53 0.14
C ILE A 221 -15.81 1.92 1.62
N ALA A 222 -16.23 3.15 1.98
CA ALA A 222 -16.21 3.63 3.35
C ALA A 222 -17.11 2.79 4.26
N GLU A 223 -18.33 2.49 3.81
CA GLU A 223 -19.29 1.64 4.51
C GLU A 223 -18.68 0.25 4.75
N TRP A 224 -18.17 -0.39 3.69
CA TRP A 224 -17.51 -1.69 3.81
C TRP A 224 -16.31 -1.68 4.76
N CYS A 225 -15.48 -0.63 4.72
CA CYS A 225 -14.33 -0.46 5.61
C CYS A 225 -14.74 -0.29 7.08
N SER A 226 -15.85 0.40 7.33
CA SER A 226 -16.35 0.68 8.68
C SER A 226 -17.15 -0.48 9.30
N ASP A 227 -17.65 -1.39 8.47
CA ASP A 227 -18.39 -2.56 8.92
C ASP A 227 -17.45 -3.58 9.60
N GLY A 228 -17.86 -4.07 10.77
CA GLY A 228 -17.06 -4.93 11.64
C GLY A 228 -16.67 -4.27 12.97
N THR A 229 -16.04 -5.05 13.85
CA THR A 229 -15.55 -4.54 15.13
C THR A 229 -14.31 -3.67 14.92
N PRO A 230 -14.20 -2.50 15.58
CA PRO A 230 -12.97 -1.71 15.54
C PRO A 230 -11.76 -2.54 15.95
N SER A 231 -10.69 -2.47 15.16
CA SER A 231 -9.39 -3.09 15.46
C SER A 231 -8.33 -1.99 15.55
N PRO A 232 -7.35 -2.10 16.47
CA PRO A 232 -6.25 -1.15 16.54
C PRO A 232 -5.45 -1.13 15.24
N ASP A 233 -5.08 0.07 14.78
CA ASP A 233 -4.13 0.28 13.71
C ASP A 233 -2.66 0.29 14.20
N ALA A 234 -1.72 0.48 13.27
CA ALA A 234 -0.30 0.42 13.59
C ALA A 234 0.15 1.52 14.56
N LEU A 235 -0.49 2.69 14.54
CA LEU A 235 -0.19 3.80 15.44
C LEU A 235 -0.82 3.58 16.80
N GLU A 236 -2.03 3.03 16.86
CA GLU A 236 -2.67 2.64 18.12
C GLU A 236 -1.87 1.55 18.86
N TYR A 237 -1.36 0.56 18.12
CA TYR A 237 -0.43 -0.43 18.68
C TYR A 237 0.89 0.16 19.12
N ARG A 238 1.44 1.11 18.37
CA ARG A 238 2.62 1.88 18.78
C ARG A 238 2.36 2.60 20.10
N ASP A 239 1.26 3.34 20.19
CA ASP A 239 0.92 4.10 21.40
C ASP A 239 0.68 3.17 22.59
N GLN A 240 0.07 1.99 22.38
CA GLN A 240 -0.06 0.97 23.41
C GLN A 240 1.31 0.46 23.88
N ALA A 241 2.25 0.17 22.98
CA ALA A 241 3.58 -0.31 23.33
C ALA A 241 4.38 0.72 24.15
N LEU A 242 4.16 2.02 23.88
CA LEU A 242 4.86 3.12 24.55
C LEU A 242 4.35 3.42 25.96
N ARG A 243 3.19 2.90 26.37
CA ARG A 243 2.64 3.09 27.71
C ARG A 243 3.63 2.66 28.79
N GLN A 244 3.79 3.46 29.84
CA GLN A 244 4.83 3.25 30.86
C GLN A 244 4.57 1.98 31.70
N GLU A 245 3.30 1.62 31.88
CA GLU A 245 2.86 0.46 32.64
C GLU A 245 3.10 -0.89 31.96
N MET A 246 3.38 -0.90 30.65
CA MET A 246 3.60 -2.13 29.89
C MET A 246 4.83 -2.90 30.41
N THR A 247 4.65 -4.14 30.86
CA THR A 247 5.76 -4.99 31.30
C THR A 247 6.41 -5.72 30.13
N TYR A 248 7.55 -6.39 30.38
CA TYR A 248 8.16 -7.32 29.42
C TYR A 248 7.17 -8.37 28.89
N ASN A 249 6.35 -8.94 29.77
CA ASN A 249 5.38 -9.98 29.39
C ASN A 249 4.24 -9.40 28.56
N ASP A 250 3.79 -8.19 28.89
CA ASP A 250 2.75 -7.50 28.13
C ASP A 250 3.24 -7.15 26.72
N LEU A 251 4.48 -6.65 26.58
CA LEU A 251 5.08 -6.37 25.28
C LEU A 251 5.29 -7.63 24.44
N ARG A 252 5.61 -8.75 25.08
CA ARG A 252 5.68 -10.05 24.40
C ARG A 252 4.31 -10.50 23.89
N ALA A 253 3.25 -10.33 24.68
CA ALA A 253 1.88 -10.62 24.27
C ALA A 253 1.45 -9.70 23.11
N LEU A 254 1.73 -8.40 23.22
CA LEU A 254 1.45 -7.41 22.18
C LEU A 254 2.19 -7.75 20.87
N HIS A 255 3.46 -8.11 20.94
CA HIS A 255 4.22 -8.55 19.77
C HIS A 255 3.57 -9.77 19.09
N GLN A 256 3.08 -10.73 19.88
CA GLN A 256 2.41 -11.92 19.34
C GLN A 256 1.08 -11.56 18.67
N GLU A 257 0.29 -10.64 19.26
CA GLU A 257 -0.94 -10.14 18.66
C GLU A 257 -0.67 -9.41 17.33
N VAL A 258 0.27 -8.46 17.32
CA VAL A 258 0.69 -7.71 16.13
C VAL A 258 1.21 -8.65 15.04
N LYS A 259 1.87 -9.76 15.42
CA LYS A 259 2.30 -10.82 14.50
C LYS A 259 1.14 -11.56 13.87
N GLU A 260 0.15 -11.97 14.67
CA GLU A 260 -1.06 -12.64 14.18
C GLU A 260 -1.84 -11.77 13.20
N ARG A 261 -1.84 -10.45 13.44
CA ARG A 261 -2.42 -9.44 12.55
C ARG A 261 -1.55 -9.05 11.35
N ARG A 262 -0.36 -9.64 11.21
CA ARG A 262 0.62 -9.33 10.14
C ARG A 262 1.05 -7.85 10.09
N MET A 263 1.13 -7.21 11.24
CA MET A 263 1.48 -5.78 11.36
C MET A 263 2.90 -5.53 11.87
N LEU A 264 3.73 -6.57 12.04
CA LEU A 264 5.11 -6.39 12.49
C LEU A 264 5.94 -5.51 11.53
N GLY A 265 5.66 -5.59 10.24
CA GLY A 265 6.32 -4.81 9.19
C GLY A 265 5.77 -3.39 9.01
N ALA A 266 4.79 -2.97 9.81
CA ALA A 266 4.20 -1.65 9.68
C ALA A 266 5.21 -0.54 9.93
N ALA A 267 5.34 0.36 8.96
CA ALA A 267 6.24 1.50 9.03
C ALA A 267 5.68 2.56 9.96
N ILE A 268 6.47 2.94 10.97
CA ILE A 268 6.08 3.92 11.99
C ILE A 268 7.26 4.86 12.29
N ILE A 269 6.94 5.98 12.93
CA ILE A 269 7.92 6.83 13.61
C ILE A 269 7.87 6.49 15.10
N ASP A 270 9.00 6.14 15.70
CA ASP A 270 9.05 5.76 17.12
C ASP A 270 9.06 6.99 18.05
N GLU A 271 9.22 6.77 19.36
CA GLU A 271 9.24 7.83 20.37
C GLU A 271 10.45 8.76 20.28
N HIS A 272 11.51 8.37 19.56
CA HIS A 272 12.71 9.19 19.33
C HIS A 272 12.63 10.00 18.04
N GLY A 273 11.60 9.75 17.22
CA GLY A 273 11.44 10.38 15.92
C GLY A 273 12.10 9.63 14.76
N ASP A 274 12.58 8.41 15.00
CA ASP A 274 13.27 7.59 14.00
C ASP A 274 12.29 6.69 13.22
N ASP A 275 12.59 6.44 11.94
CA ASP A 275 11.84 5.47 11.13
C ASP A 275 12.19 4.03 11.53
N THR A 276 11.15 3.23 11.81
CA THR A 276 11.31 1.82 12.17
C THR A 276 10.07 1.02 11.81
N THR A 277 10.08 -0.28 12.12
CA THR A 277 8.87 -1.10 12.06
C THR A 277 8.26 -1.29 13.44
N LEU A 278 6.93 -1.43 13.49
CA LEU A 278 6.20 -1.68 14.73
C LEU A 278 6.76 -2.88 15.51
N GLY A 279 7.07 -3.97 14.80
CA GLY A 279 7.66 -5.16 15.41
C GLY A 279 9.04 -4.90 16.03
N ALA A 280 9.92 -4.17 15.31
CA ALA A 280 11.24 -3.84 15.81
C ALA A 280 11.17 -2.94 17.06
N MET A 281 10.27 -1.95 17.07
CA MET A 281 10.05 -1.08 18.22
C MET A 281 9.57 -1.89 19.45
N ILE A 282 8.57 -2.75 19.29
CA ILE A 282 8.05 -3.57 20.40
C ILE A 282 9.14 -4.49 20.96
N VAL A 283 9.97 -5.09 20.09
CA VAL A 283 11.12 -5.91 20.53
C VAL A 283 12.13 -5.09 21.32
N ARG A 284 12.50 -3.89 20.84
CA ARG A 284 13.41 -2.98 21.55
C ARG A 284 12.89 -2.64 22.94
N LEU A 285 11.65 -2.16 23.03
CA LEU A 285 11.00 -1.83 24.31
C LEU A 285 10.94 -3.04 25.25
N GLY A 286 10.71 -4.25 24.70
CA GLY A 286 10.75 -5.49 25.47
C GLY A 286 12.12 -5.74 26.08
N HIS A 287 13.20 -5.57 25.32
CA HIS A 287 14.57 -5.72 25.84
C HIS A 287 14.89 -4.72 26.95
N GLU A 288 14.47 -3.46 26.80
CA GLU A 288 14.66 -2.40 27.81
C GLU A 288 13.93 -2.70 29.12
N ARG A 289 12.76 -3.36 29.07
CA ARG A 289 11.92 -3.69 30.23
C ARG A 289 12.12 -5.10 30.76
N ARG A 290 13.11 -5.83 30.24
CA ARG A 290 13.39 -7.20 30.67
C ARG A 290 13.81 -7.19 32.15
N PRO A 291 13.18 -8.00 33.02
CA PRO A 291 13.61 -8.08 34.41
C PRO A 291 15.07 -8.53 34.49
N VAL A 292 15.89 -7.77 35.21
CA VAL A 292 17.27 -8.18 35.52
C VAL A 292 17.16 -9.42 36.40
N ALA A 293 17.84 -10.51 36.00
CA ALA A 293 17.92 -11.69 36.84
C ALA A 293 18.60 -11.29 38.16
N VAL A 294 17.86 -11.39 39.27
CA VAL A 294 18.46 -11.25 40.60
C VAL A 294 19.45 -12.40 40.74
N ALA A 295 20.75 -12.09 40.74
CA ALA A 295 21.77 -13.08 41.01
C ALA A 295 21.56 -13.62 42.43
N SER A 296 21.16 -14.89 42.52
CA SER A 296 21.06 -15.68 43.75
C SER A 296 22.43 -16.12 44.23
#